data_AF-A0A3C1R210-F1
#
_entry.id   AF-A0A3C1R210-F1
#
_cell.length_a   1.000
_cell.length_b   1.000
_cell.length_c   1.000
_cell.angle_alpha   90.00
_cell.angle_beta   90.00
_cell.angle_gamma   90.00
#
_symmetry.space_group_name_H-M   'P 1'
#
loop_
_entity.id
_entity.type
_entity.pdbx_description
1 polymer ?
#
loop_
_entity_poly.entity_id
_entity_poly.type
_entity_poly.pdbx_seq_one_letter_code
_entity_poly.pdbx_strand_id
1 'polypeptide(L)'
;MARQQQITALTRETDEKTQATGSLRRSDRLAIAKASAEELELAEMALEAYDLLVEDGTSVVFPQIVSDLREDLIKAGSLLDERRTDALTQLIQSEIETTLQELLESLKKTRENRQGGGGGGGGGGGGNQPLLPPSAELKVLRAAQQRVNRRTVQVDSLRAAGGEGDGQLNSEIDSLVERQIGIVEMTDEMIRKMQTSGQ
;
A
#
# COMPACT_ATOMS: atom_id res chain seq x y z
N MET A 1 -6.27 3.04 8.38
CA MET A 1 -5.65 2.05 9.30
C MET A 1 -6.68 1.32 10.15
N ALA A 2 -7.40 1.96 11.08
CA ALA A 2 -8.36 1.25 11.95
C ALA A 2 -9.47 0.51 11.18
N ARG A 3 -10.03 1.13 10.12
CA ARG A 3 -10.99 0.49 9.21
C ARG A 3 -10.41 -0.78 8.56
N GLN A 4 -9.21 -0.67 7.97
CA GLN A 4 -8.52 -1.81 7.37
C GLN A 4 -8.36 -2.98 8.34
N GLN A 5 -7.88 -2.71 9.56
CA GLN A 5 -7.66 -3.75 10.58
C GLN A 5 -8.95 -4.48 10.97
N GLN A 6 -10.08 -3.78 11.00
CA GLN A 6 -11.38 -4.40 11.24
C GLN A 6 -11.78 -5.34 10.10
N ILE A 7 -11.54 -4.92 8.85
CA ILE A 7 -11.83 -5.72 7.66
C ILE A 7 -10.95 -6.98 7.62
N THR A 8 -9.65 -6.85 7.86
CA THR A 8 -8.71 -7.99 7.91
C THR A 8 -9.10 -8.99 8.99
N ALA A 9 -9.45 -8.50 10.19
CA ALA A 9 -9.88 -9.36 11.29
C ALA A 9 -11.16 -10.14 10.95
N LEU A 10 -12.15 -9.45 10.35
CA LEU A 10 -13.40 -10.06 9.88
C LEU A 10 -13.15 -11.13 8.80
N THR A 11 -12.24 -10.85 7.87
CA THR A 11 -11.85 -11.77 6.79
C THR A 11 -11.27 -13.05 7.36
N ARG A 12 -10.32 -12.94 8.30
CA ARG A 12 -9.72 -14.09 9.01
C ARG A 12 -10.74 -14.89 9.81
N GLU A 13 -11.56 -14.21 10.61
CA GLU A 13 -12.60 -14.86 11.42
C GLU A 13 -13.60 -15.62 10.55
N THR A 14 -13.94 -15.06 9.39
CA THR A 14 -14.88 -15.68 8.46
C THR A 14 -14.27 -16.89 7.76
N ASP A 15 -12.99 -16.83 7.39
CA ASP A 15 -12.27 -17.97 6.82
C ASP A 15 -12.21 -19.14 7.82
N GLU A 16 -11.80 -18.88 9.06
CA GLU A 16 -11.72 -19.88 10.14
C GLU A 16 -13.08 -20.55 10.37
N LYS A 17 -14.16 -19.77 10.44
CA LYS A 17 -15.53 -20.31 10.57
C LYS A 17 -15.92 -21.18 9.39
N THR A 18 -15.55 -20.75 8.17
CA THR A 18 -15.87 -21.48 6.94
C THR A 18 -15.13 -22.81 6.90
N GLN A 19 -13.85 -22.83 7.27
CA GLN A 19 -13.06 -24.06 7.38
C GLN A 19 -13.62 -25.01 8.46
N ALA A 20 -14.02 -24.47 9.62
CA ALA A 20 -14.54 -25.27 10.72
C ALA A 20 -15.93 -25.87 10.47
N THR A 21 -16.81 -25.14 9.77
CA THR A 21 -18.21 -25.53 9.57
C THR A 21 -18.52 -26.03 8.16
N GLY A 22 -17.61 -25.86 7.22
CA GLY A 22 -17.78 -26.20 5.81
C GLY A 22 -18.80 -25.34 5.06
N SER A 23 -19.39 -24.30 5.69
CA SER A 23 -20.39 -23.46 5.06
C SER A 23 -20.43 -22.04 5.61
N LEU A 24 -20.63 -21.06 4.73
CA LEU A 24 -20.85 -19.66 5.11
C LEU A 24 -22.30 -19.44 5.56
N ARG A 25 -22.51 -18.78 6.70
CA ARG A 25 -23.85 -18.34 7.11
C ARG A 25 -24.29 -17.12 6.30
N ARG A 26 -25.59 -16.82 6.31
CA ARG A 26 -26.11 -15.60 5.67
C ARG A 26 -25.52 -14.32 6.28
N SER A 27 -25.32 -14.30 7.59
CA SER A 27 -24.65 -13.21 8.30
C SER A 27 -23.24 -12.97 7.78
N ASP A 28 -22.49 -14.05 7.57
CA ASP A 28 -21.08 -13.98 7.18
C ASP A 28 -20.96 -13.50 5.73
N ARG A 29 -21.85 -13.97 4.84
CA ARG A 29 -21.93 -13.44 3.46
C ARG A 29 -22.22 -11.94 3.43
N LEU A 30 -23.12 -11.46 4.29
CA LEU A 30 -23.43 -10.03 4.36
C LEU A 30 -22.25 -9.24 4.93
N ALA A 31 -21.54 -9.79 5.91
CA ALA A 31 -20.36 -9.21 6.51
C ALA A 31 -19.21 -9.08 5.49
N ILE A 32 -18.95 -10.12 4.69
CA ILE A 32 -17.98 -10.10 3.59
C ILE A 32 -18.37 -9.05 2.55
N ALA A 33 -19.64 -8.99 2.12
CA ALA A 33 -20.08 -8.00 1.13
C ALA A 33 -19.91 -6.56 1.64
N LYS A 34 -20.14 -6.32 2.93
CA LYS A 34 -19.86 -5.03 3.56
C LYS A 34 -18.36 -4.73 3.58
N ALA A 35 -17.53 -5.71 3.93
CA ALA A 35 -16.08 -5.58 3.93
C ALA A 35 -15.53 -5.27 2.53
N SER A 36 -16.03 -5.93 1.48
CA SER A 36 -15.72 -5.62 0.08
C SER A 36 -16.02 -4.15 -0.25
N ALA A 37 -17.23 -3.67 0.08
CA ALA A 37 -17.60 -2.28 -0.15
C ALA A 37 -16.70 -1.30 0.63
N GLU A 38 -16.29 -1.65 1.85
CA GLU A 38 -15.38 -0.80 2.64
C GLU A 38 -13.95 -0.77 2.09
N GLU A 39 -13.42 -1.87 1.53
CA GLU A 39 -12.12 -1.89 0.82
C GLU A 39 -12.16 -0.97 -0.41
N LEU A 40 -13.24 -1.03 -1.19
CA LEU A 40 -13.43 -0.16 -2.36
C LEU A 40 -13.57 1.32 -1.97
N GLU A 41 -14.26 1.62 -0.87
CA GLU A 41 -14.32 2.99 -0.35
C GLU A 41 -12.94 3.51 0.08
N LEU A 42 -12.14 2.66 0.74
CA LEU A 42 -10.76 2.98 1.08
C LEU A 42 -9.90 3.20 -0.17
N ALA A 43 -10.15 2.48 -1.26
CA ALA A 43 -9.46 2.70 -2.54
C ALA A 43 -9.79 4.07 -3.13
N GLU A 44 -11.03 4.53 -3.06
CA GLU A 44 -11.42 5.88 -3.49
C GLU A 44 -10.72 6.95 -2.64
N MET A 45 -10.65 6.77 -1.31
CA MET A 45 -9.87 7.67 -0.45
C MET A 45 -8.37 7.68 -0.80
N ALA A 46 -7.81 6.53 -1.22
CA ALA A 46 -6.43 6.46 -1.68
C ALA A 46 -6.24 7.22 -3.01
N LEU A 47 -7.23 7.19 -3.91
CA LEU A 47 -7.22 7.99 -5.14
C LEU A 47 -7.22 9.49 -4.85
N GLU A 48 -8.11 9.95 -3.96
CA GLU A 48 -8.14 11.36 -3.55
C GLU A 48 -6.80 11.80 -2.94
N ALA A 49 -6.18 10.94 -2.13
CA ALA A 49 -4.86 11.20 -1.57
C ALA A 49 -3.77 11.23 -2.64
N TYR A 50 -3.83 10.34 -3.64
CA TYR A 50 -2.92 10.32 -4.77
C TYR A 50 -2.98 11.63 -5.56
N ASP A 51 -4.19 12.08 -5.92
CA ASP A 51 -4.38 13.30 -6.71
C ASP A 51 -3.77 14.53 -6.00
N LEU A 52 -4.00 14.66 -4.69
CA LEU A 52 -3.41 15.72 -3.88
C LEU A 52 -1.87 15.68 -3.86
N LEU A 53 -1.28 14.47 -3.85
CA LEU A 53 0.17 14.30 -3.85
C LEU A 53 0.79 14.63 -5.21
N VAL A 54 0.11 14.30 -6.31
CA VAL A 54 0.53 14.65 -7.66
C VAL A 54 0.42 16.16 -7.90
N GLU A 55 -0.66 16.79 -7.44
CA GLU A 55 -0.85 18.24 -7.54
C GLU A 55 0.21 19.03 -6.78
N ASP A 56 0.64 18.54 -5.61
CA ASP A 56 1.74 19.15 -4.86
C ASP A 56 3.07 19.07 -5.64
N GLY A 57 3.27 18.00 -6.42
CA GLY A 57 4.39 17.82 -7.34
C GLY A 57 5.76 17.70 -6.67
N THR A 58 5.81 17.61 -5.35
CA THR A 58 7.07 17.68 -4.60
C THR A 58 7.70 16.32 -4.30
N SER A 59 6.98 15.21 -4.53
CA SER A 59 7.47 13.84 -4.34
C SER A 59 7.10 12.97 -5.53
N VAL A 60 8.00 12.08 -5.91
CA VAL A 60 7.81 11.07 -6.94
C VAL A 60 7.43 9.74 -6.31
N VAL A 61 8.05 9.40 -5.18
CA VAL A 61 7.89 8.09 -4.56
C VAL A 61 6.55 7.97 -3.84
N PHE A 62 6.14 9.01 -3.12
CA PHE A 62 4.91 8.96 -2.31
C PHE A 62 3.63 8.73 -3.13
N PRO A 63 3.39 9.48 -4.25
CA PRO A 63 2.25 9.21 -5.12
C PRO A 63 2.22 7.75 -5.60
N GLN A 64 3.36 7.22 -6.06
CA GLN A 64 3.42 5.84 -6.54
C GLN A 64 3.02 4.82 -5.47
N ILE A 65 3.50 4.99 -4.22
CA ILE A 65 3.14 4.05 -3.14
C ILE A 65 1.64 4.12 -2.81
N VAL A 66 1.03 5.32 -2.89
CA VAL A 66 -0.42 5.47 -2.68
C VAL A 66 -1.21 4.88 -3.84
N SER A 67 -0.71 4.97 -5.07
CA SER A 67 -1.28 4.27 -6.23
C SER A 67 -1.24 2.75 -6.04
N ASP A 68 -0.10 2.19 -5.65
CA ASP A 68 0.03 0.75 -5.38
C ASP A 68 -0.93 0.28 -4.26
N LEU A 69 -1.07 1.10 -3.22
CA LEU A 69 -2.01 0.85 -2.11
C LEU A 69 -3.47 0.83 -2.61
N ARG A 70 -3.84 1.76 -3.51
CA ARG A 70 -5.17 1.78 -4.12
C ARG A 70 -5.45 0.49 -4.89
N GLU A 71 -4.52 0.03 -5.71
CA GLU A 71 -4.67 -1.22 -6.47
C GLU A 71 -4.83 -2.44 -5.55
N ASP A 72 -4.08 -2.48 -4.43
CA ASP A 72 -4.24 -3.53 -3.43
C ASP A 72 -5.64 -3.51 -2.79
N LEU A 73 -6.17 -2.33 -2.44
CA LEU A 73 -7.50 -2.16 -1.88
C LEU A 73 -8.59 -2.61 -2.87
N ILE A 74 -8.46 -2.26 -4.16
CA ILE A 74 -9.38 -2.71 -5.22
C ILE A 74 -9.36 -4.23 -5.34
N LYS A 75 -8.16 -4.83 -5.32
CA LYS A 75 -8.00 -6.27 -5.42
C LYS A 75 -8.60 -6.99 -4.22
N ALA A 76 -8.34 -6.51 -3.00
CA ALA A 76 -8.95 -7.04 -1.77
C ALA A 76 -10.48 -6.95 -1.82
N GLY A 77 -11.01 -5.80 -2.23
CA GLY A 77 -12.45 -5.59 -2.42
C GLY A 77 -13.06 -6.59 -3.41
N SER A 78 -12.41 -6.81 -4.54
CA SER A 78 -12.87 -7.74 -5.59
C SER A 78 -12.83 -9.20 -5.12
N LEU A 79 -11.77 -9.62 -4.43
CA LEU A 79 -11.66 -10.97 -3.85
C LEU A 79 -12.75 -11.23 -2.81
N LEU A 80 -13.02 -10.24 -1.94
CA LEU A 80 -14.11 -10.32 -0.97
C LEU A 80 -15.49 -10.36 -1.64
N ASP A 81 -15.72 -9.64 -2.74
CA ASP A 81 -16.97 -9.73 -3.50
C ASP A 81 -17.20 -11.15 -4.07
N GLU A 82 -16.12 -11.79 -4.51
CA GLU A 82 -16.08 -13.22 -4.89
C GLU A 82 -16.20 -14.18 -3.69
N ARG A 83 -16.29 -13.66 -2.47
CA ARG A 83 -16.33 -14.39 -1.19
C ARG A 83 -15.07 -15.21 -0.92
N ARG A 84 -13.94 -14.80 -1.47
CA ARG A 84 -12.64 -15.35 -1.15
C ARG A 84 -12.16 -14.72 0.14
N THR A 85 -11.91 -15.56 1.14
CA THR A 85 -11.34 -15.17 2.45
C THR A 85 -10.01 -15.89 2.70
N ASP A 86 -9.48 -16.52 1.66
CA ASP A 86 -8.31 -17.41 1.71
C ASP A 86 -7.00 -16.68 2.03
N ALA A 87 -5.92 -17.45 2.10
CA ALA A 87 -4.59 -16.95 2.44
C ALA A 87 -4.08 -15.85 1.50
N LEU A 88 -4.46 -15.86 0.22
CA LEU A 88 -4.09 -14.81 -0.73
C LEU A 88 -4.80 -13.49 -0.38
N THR A 89 -6.11 -13.55 -0.12
CA THR A 89 -6.90 -12.38 0.29
C THR A 89 -6.32 -11.76 1.57
N GLN A 90 -6.03 -12.60 2.57
CA GLN A 90 -5.45 -12.16 3.85
C GLN A 90 -4.03 -11.61 3.71
N LEU A 91 -3.23 -12.15 2.77
CA LEU A 91 -1.90 -11.63 2.45
C LEU A 91 -2.00 -10.20 1.92
N ILE A 92 -2.85 -9.97 0.92
CA ILE A 92 -3.04 -8.64 0.32
C ILE A 92 -3.47 -7.63 1.39
N GLN A 93 -4.45 -7.97 2.23
CA GLN A 93 -4.90 -7.13 3.34
C GLN A 93 -3.78 -6.81 4.34
N SER A 94 -2.93 -7.78 4.67
CA SER A 94 -1.77 -7.56 5.55
C SER A 94 -0.73 -6.62 4.92
N GLU A 95 -0.58 -6.65 3.60
CA GLU A 95 0.31 -5.74 2.87
C GLU A 95 -0.26 -4.32 2.80
N ILE A 96 -1.58 -4.17 2.66
CA ILE A 96 -2.30 -2.88 2.78
C ILE A 96 -2.04 -2.28 4.16
N GLU A 97 -2.22 -3.07 5.24
CA GLU A 97 -1.95 -2.61 6.60
C GLU A 97 -0.50 -2.16 6.81
N THR A 98 0.46 -2.95 6.32
CA THR A 98 1.89 -2.59 6.43
C THR A 98 2.16 -1.29 5.70
N THR A 99 1.66 -1.15 4.47
CA THR A 99 1.87 0.03 3.64
C THR A 99 1.27 1.27 4.29
N LEU A 100 0.04 1.18 4.82
CA LEU A 100 -0.60 2.26 5.57
C LEU A 100 0.22 2.67 6.80
N GLN A 101 0.76 1.71 7.54
CA GLN A 101 1.59 1.99 8.71
C GLN A 101 2.88 2.72 8.31
N GLU A 102 3.57 2.24 7.29
CA GLU A 102 4.82 2.85 6.80
C GLU A 102 4.62 4.28 6.28
N LEU A 103 3.51 4.52 5.56
CA LEU A 103 3.13 5.86 5.11
C LEU A 103 2.88 6.79 6.30
N LEU A 104 2.12 6.34 7.30
CA LEU A 104 1.85 7.12 8.52
C LEU A 104 3.12 7.44 9.30
N GLU A 105 4.03 6.47 9.44
CA GLU A 105 5.32 6.67 10.12
C GLU A 105 6.21 7.66 9.37
N SER A 106 6.24 7.59 8.04
CA SER A 106 7.00 8.51 7.19
C SER A 106 6.51 9.95 7.31
N LEU A 107 5.18 10.14 7.38
CA LEU A 107 4.56 11.46 7.60
C LEU A 107 4.79 11.99 9.01
N LYS A 108 4.68 11.15 10.05
CA LYS A 108 4.93 11.55 11.45
C LYS A 108 6.36 12.06 11.66
N LYS A 109 7.36 11.29 11.21
CA LYS A 109 8.78 11.67 11.31
C LYS A 109 9.06 13.01 10.62
N THR A 110 8.37 13.29 9.53
CA THR A 110 8.52 14.56 8.81
C THR A 110 7.96 15.75 9.58
N ARG A 111 6.81 15.59 10.27
CA ARG A 111 6.25 16.65 11.13
C ARG A 111 7.15 16.94 12.34
N GLU A 112 7.69 15.91 12.98
CA GLU A 112 8.60 16.04 14.13
C GLU A 112 9.89 16.78 13.76
N ASN A 113 10.50 16.42 12.63
CA ASN A 113 11.71 17.08 12.13
C ASN A 113 11.50 18.57 11.80
N ARG A 114 10.30 18.95 11.35
CA ARG A 114 9.94 20.37 11.10
C ARG A 114 9.70 21.16 12.39
N GLN A 115 9.26 20.51 13.46
CA GLN A 115 8.98 21.16 14.75
C GLN A 115 10.20 21.22 15.69
N GLY A 116 11.15 20.30 15.56
CA GLY A 116 12.38 20.26 16.35
C GLY A 116 13.55 21.09 15.78
N GLY A 117 13.47 21.54 14.53
CA GLY A 117 14.51 22.31 13.84
C GLY A 117 14.41 23.82 14.04
N GLY A 118 14.42 24.28 15.30
CA GLY A 118 14.54 25.70 15.62
C GLY A 118 16.00 26.15 15.67
N GLY A 119 16.47 26.87 14.64
CA GLY A 119 17.71 27.65 14.72
C GLY A 119 18.51 27.71 13.44
N GLY A 120 18.35 28.79 12.66
CA GLY A 120 19.20 29.11 11.52
C GLY A 120 18.46 29.94 10.49
N GLY A 121 18.57 31.26 10.58
CA GLY A 121 17.79 32.21 9.79
C GLY A 121 18.19 32.33 8.32
N GLY A 122 17.35 33.06 7.59
CA GLY A 122 17.71 33.75 6.36
C GLY A 122 16.93 33.32 5.13
N GLY A 123 16.23 34.29 4.52
CA GLY A 123 15.98 34.31 3.08
C GLY A 123 14.62 33.78 2.65
N GLY A 124 13.82 34.69 2.08
CA GLY A 124 12.50 34.39 1.55
C GLY A 124 12.49 33.49 0.31
N GLY A 125 11.30 32.98 0.02
CA GLY A 125 10.98 32.22 -1.18
C GLY A 125 9.72 31.42 -0.93
N GLY A 126 8.57 31.95 -1.34
CA GLY A 126 7.29 31.23 -1.38
C GLY A 126 7.30 30.15 -2.45
N GLY A 127 8.18 29.15 -2.32
CA GLY A 127 8.17 27.93 -3.10
C GLY A 127 7.61 26.78 -2.27
N ASN A 128 6.83 25.89 -2.90
CA ASN A 128 6.30 24.68 -2.26
C ASN A 128 7.45 23.88 -1.62
N GLN A 129 7.52 23.89 -0.29
CA GLN A 129 8.50 23.10 0.43
C GLN A 129 8.15 21.61 0.26
N PRO A 130 9.10 20.75 -0.12
CA PRO A 130 8.79 19.37 -0.41
C PRO A 130 8.10 18.64 0.73
N LEU A 131 7.07 17.85 0.41
CA LEU A 131 6.28 17.09 1.37
C LEU A 131 7.19 16.25 2.26
N LEU A 132 8.21 15.63 1.67
CA LEU A 132 9.27 14.88 2.36
C LEU A 132 10.65 15.44 1.99
N PRO A 133 11.62 15.46 2.92
CA PRO A 133 13.01 15.70 2.55
C PRO A 133 13.54 14.55 1.68
N PRO A 134 14.54 14.77 0.79
CA PRO A 134 15.06 13.74 -0.11
C PRO A 134 15.52 12.46 0.58
N SER A 135 16.09 12.57 1.79
CA SER A 135 16.53 11.42 2.58
C SER A 135 15.37 10.59 3.15
N ALA A 136 14.20 11.20 3.38
CA ALA A 136 13.00 10.47 3.74
C ALA A 136 12.38 9.79 2.52
N GLU A 137 12.38 10.46 1.36
CA GLU A 137 11.90 9.88 0.10
C GLU A 137 12.70 8.62 -0.30
N LEU A 138 14.03 8.66 -0.17
CA LEU A 138 14.90 7.48 -0.33
C LEU A 138 14.56 6.33 0.64
N LYS A 139 14.16 6.64 1.89
CA LYS A 139 13.74 5.62 2.85
C LYS A 139 12.42 4.98 2.45
N VAL A 140 11.48 5.77 1.92
CA VAL A 140 10.21 5.26 1.40
C VAL A 140 10.45 4.35 0.20
N LEU A 141 11.34 4.73 -0.72
CA LEU A 141 11.73 3.89 -1.86
C LEU A 141 12.35 2.56 -1.40
N ARG A 142 13.25 2.62 -0.41
CA ARG A 142 13.82 1.41 0.20
C ARG A 142 12.76 0.52 0.84
N ALA A 143 11.78 1.11 1.54
CA ALA A 143 10.67 0.36 2.11
C ALA A 143 9.85 -0.33 1.00
N ALA A 144 9.61 0.35 -0.12
CA ALA A 144 8.93 -0.24 -1.28
C ALA A 144 9.67 -1.46 -1.84
N GLN A 145 10.99 -1.37 -1.99
CA GLN A 145 11.84 -2.51 -2.37
C GLN A 145 11.72 -3.68 -1.39
N GLN A 146 11.75 -3.40 -0.09
CA GLN A 146 11.62 -4.42 0.94
C GLN A 146 10.23 -5.09 0.91
N ARG A 147 9.15 -4.33 0.67
CA ARG A 147 7.80 -4.87 0.51
C ARG A 147 7.71 -5.81 -0.68
N VAL A 148 8.17 -5.39 -1.86
CA VAL A 148 8.20 -6.24 -3.06
C VAL A 148 8.95 -7.54 -2.80
N ASN A 149 10.13 -7.47 -2.18
CA ASN A 149 10.91 -8.67 -1.84
C ASN A 149 10.17 -9.60 -0.88
N ARG A 150 9.61 -9.06 0.21
CA ARG A 150 8.85 -9.84 1.19
C ARG A 150 7.64 -10.51 0.55
N ARG A 151 6.87 -9.74 -0.22
CA ARG A 151 5.63 -10.19 -0.87
C ARG A 151 5.92 -11.24 -1.94
N THR A 152 7.03 -11.12 -2.67
CA THR A 152 7.51 -12.17 -3.59
C THR A 152 7.73 -13.50 -2.87
N VAL A 153 8.39 -13.49 -1.72
CA VAL A 153 8.62 -14.71 -0.92
C VAL A 153 7.31 -15.31 -0.40
N GLN A 154 6.37 -14.47 0.04
CA GLN A 154 5.07 -14.93 0.53
C GLN A 154 4.21 -15.53 -0.59
N VAL A 155 4.19 -14.90 -1.77
CA VAL A 155 3.48 -15.38 -2.95
C VAL A 155 4.07 -16.70 -3.46
N ASP A 156 5.40 -16.84 -3.47
CA ASP A 156 6.07 -18.09 -3.81
C ASP A 156 5.70 -19.22 -2.82
N SER A 157 5.61 -18.89 -1.53
CA SER A 157 5.16 -19.84 -0.50
C SER A 157 3.70 -20.28 -0.71
N LEU A 158 2.80 -19.35 -1.07
CA LEU A 158 1.40 -19.67 -1.38
C LEU A 158 1.27 -20.52 -2.64
N ARG A 159 2.09 -20.24 -3.66
CA ARG A 159 2.16 -21.04 -4.88
C ARG A 159 2.54 -22.47 -4.56
N ALA A 160 3.63 -22.67 -3.81
CA ALA A 160 4.09 -23.99 -3.38
C ALA A 160 3.09 -24.74 -2.49
N ALA A 161 2.25 -24.03 -1.74
CA ALA A 161 1.22 -24.59 -0.87
C ALA A 161 -0.07 -25.02 -1.59
N GLY A 162 -0.08 -25.07 -2.93
CA GLY A 162 -1.23 -25.52 -3.72
C GLY A 162 -1.96 -24.41 -4.49
N GLY A 163 -1.40 -23.20 -4.53
CA GLY A 163 -1.88 -22.10 -5.38
C GLY A 163 -1.44 -22.20 -6.85
N GLU A 164 -0.77 -23.28 -7.26
CA GLU A 164 -0.37 -23.49 -8.67
C GLU A 164 -1.60 -23.46 -9.59
N GLY A 165 -1.59 -22.53 -10.56
CA GLY A 165 -2.68 -22.36 -11.52
C GLY A 165 -3.83 -21.47 -11.05
N ASP A 166 -3.80 -20.92 -9.82
CA ASP A 166 -4.75 -19.89 -9.39
C ASP A 166 -4.51 -18.59 -10.20
N GLY A 167 -5.51 -18.20 -10.99
CA GLY A 167 -5.46 -16.98 -11.79
C GLY A 167 -5.26 -15.71 -10.96
N GLN A 168 -5.77 -15.67 -9.71
CA GLN A 168 -5.58 -14.52 -8.82
C GLN A 168 -4.17 -14.49 -8.21
N LEU A 169 -3.52 -15.64 -8.05
CA LEU A 169 -2.13 -15.70 -7.64
C LEU A 169 -1.18 -15.32 -8.78
N ASN A 170 -1.53 -15.64 -10.03
CA ASN A 170 -0.77 -15.16 -11.18
C ASN A 170 -0.94 -13.64 -11.38
N SER A 171 -2.15 -13.11 -11.23
CA SER A 171 -2.36 -11.64 -11.26
C SER A 171 -1.59 -10.93 -10.15
N GLU A 172 -1.39 -11.59 -9.02
CA GLU A 172 -0.54 -11.09 -7.93
C GLU A 172 0.93 -11.00 -8.33
N ILE A 173 1.43 -11.99 -9.05
CA ILE A 173 2.81 -12.00 -9.55
C ILE A 173 3.02 -10.93 -10.61
N ASP A 174 2.05 -10.74 -11.50
CA ASP A 174 2.10 -9.67 -12.50
C ASP A 174 2.17 -8.29 -11.81
N SER A 175 1.37 -8.08 -10.76
CA SER A 175 1.43 -6.84 -9.97
C SER A 175 2.79 -6.63 -9.28
N LEU A 176 3.47 -7.70 -8.85
CA LEU A 176 4.82 -7.62 -8.28
C LEU A 176 5.87 -7.26 -9.33
N VAL A 177 5.69 -7.68 -10.57
CA VAL A 177 6.57 -7.29 -11.69
C VAL A 177 6.39 -5.80 -11.99
N GLU A 178 5.16 -5.32 -12.08
CA GLU A 178 4.86 -3.90 -12.31
C GLU A 178 5.46 -3.01 -11.21
N ARG A 179 5.35 -3.43 -9.94
CA ARG A 179 5.97 -2.69 -8.81
C ARG A 179 7.50 -2.68 -8.87
N GLN A 180 8.13 -3.76 -9.33
CA GLN A 180 9.58 -3.78 -9.53
C GLN A 180 10.01 -2.78 -10.61
N ILE A 181 9.26 -2.71 -11.70
CA ILE A 181 9.48 -1.72 -12.77
C ILE A 181 9.31 -0.31 -12.19
N GLY A 182 8.21 -0.04 -11.50
CA GLY A 182 7.95 1.26 -10.87
C GLY A 182 9.04 1.69 -9.88
N ILE A 183 9.62 0.76 -9.12
CA ILE A 183 10.78 1.05 -8.25
C ILE A 183 11.99 1.53 -9.04
N VAL A 184 12.28 0.91 -10.19
CA VAL A 184 13.40 1.32 -11.05
C VAL A 184 13.14 2.72 -11.61
N GLU A 185 11.92 2.96 -12.11
CA GLU A 185 11.52 4.27 -12.65
C GLU A 185 11.62 5.38 -11.60
N MET A 186 11.09 5.15 -10.40
CA MET A 186 11.22 6.08 -9.26
C MET A 186 12.68 6.32 -8.89
N THR A 187 13.54 5.29 -8.96
CA THR A 187 14.97 5.43 -8.68
C THR A 187 15.63 6.37 -9.68
N ASP A 188 15.38 6.17 -10.97
CA ASP A 188 15.93 6.99 -12.05
C ASP A 188 15.44 8.45 -11.95
N GLU A 189 14.17 8.65 -11.65
CA GLU A 189 13.60 9.98 -11.50
C GLU A 189 14.18 10.73 -10.29
N MET A 190 14.36 10.05 -9.15
CA MET A 190 15.04 10.65 -8.01
C MET A 190 16.49 11.02 -8.31
N ILE A 191 17.23 10.18 -9.05
CA ILE A 191 18.60 10.50 -9.47
C ILE A 191 18.61 11.78 -10.30
N ARG A 192 17.71 11.91 -11.29
CA ARG A 192 17.59 13.13 -12.10
C ARG A 192 17.27 14.35 -11.24
N LYS A 193 16.29 14.23 -10.34
CA LYS A 193 15.87 15.32 -9.45
C LYS A 193 16.99 15.77 -8.50
N MET A 194 17.81 14.84 -8.00
CA MET A 194 18.97 15.17 -7.17
C MET A 194 20.07 15.88 -7.95
N GLN A 195 20.27 15.50 -9.22
CA GLN A 195 21.23 16.18 -10.10
C GLN A 195 20.81 17.61 -10.45
N THR A 196 19.50 17.85 -10.66
CA THR A 196 18.98 19.19 -10.96
C THR A 196 18.87 20.09 -9.73
N SER A 197 18.65 19.53 -8.54
CA SER A 197 18.54 20.30 -7.28
C SER A 197 19.90 20.65 -6.65
N GLY A 198 21.00 20.06 -7.14
CA GLY A 198 22.36 20.33 -6.72
C GLY A 198 23.11 21.38 -7.55
N GLN A 199 22.46 21.96 -8.56
CA GLN A 199 22.92 23.11 -9.37
C GLN A 199 22.25 24.39 -8.88
#